data_AF-A0A3S1T752-F1
#
_entry.id   AF-A0A3S1T752-F1
#
_cell.length_a   1.000
_cell.length_b   1.000
_cell.length_c   1.000
_cell.angle_alpha   90.00
_cell.angle_beta   90.00
_cell.angle_gamma   90.00
#
_symmetry.space_group_name_H-M   'P 1'
#
loop_
_entity.id
_entity.type
_entity.pdbx_description
1 polymer ?
#
loop_
_entity_poly.entity_id
_entity_poly.type
_entity_poly.pdbx_seq_one_letter_code
_entity_poly.pdbx_strand_id
1 'polypeptide(L)'
;MSHDAGRRLSFIDVSGSPYDVGAALGHFGRAALNDHFQTSAAWRELNARRADPRIGMMATIVRERFPRYWAELQGLAAGLELAFDDVFLWNCRGDIWAMAPDGCTTVQLPGSPHVIGHNEDGDPDFAGHCALAHVTSGGGNQFTAFVYPGSLPGHTFAATSAGLVLTVNNTRPLAGGAGAPRMVPARA
;
A
#
# COMPACT_ATOMS: atom_id res chain seq x y z
N MET A 1 -26.46 5.09 4.47
CA MET A 1 -25.24 4.46 5.03
C MET A 1 -25.00 5.07 6.39
N SER A 2 -24.95 4.24 7.43
CA SER A 2 -24.79 4.70 8.82
C SER A 2 -23.37 5.23 9.02
N HIS A 3 -23.24 6.49 9.43
CA HIS A 3 -21.98 7.03 9.92
C HIS A 3 -21.72 6.44 11.30
N ASP A 4 -21.11 5.26 11.36
CA ASP A 4 -20.62 4.70 12.61
C ASP A 4 -19.45 5.55 13.09
N ALA A 5 -19.73 6.51 13.98
CA ALA A 5 -18.81 7.53 14.47
C ALA A 5 -17.59 6.97 15.23
N GLY A 6 -17.52 5.65 15.42
CA GLY A 6 -16.44 4.94 16.11
C GLY A 6 -15.23 4.58 15.26
N ARG A 7 -15.33 4.54 13.91
CA ARG A 7 -14.21 4.12 13.05
C ARG A 7 -13.40 5.33 12.55
N ARG A 8 -12.67 5.98 13.44
CA ARG A 8 -11.73 7.05 13.07
C ARG A 8 -10.42 6.45 12.54
N LEU A 9 -9.81 7.12 11.56
CA LEU A 9 -8.45 6.79 11.14
C LEU A 9 -7.49 6.99 12.31
N SER A 10 -6.59 6.02 12.49
CA SER A 10 -5.46 6.18 13.40
C SER A 10 -4.42 7.13 12.81
N PHE A 11 -3.60 7.73 13.66
CA PHE A 11 -2.44 8.52 13.27
C PHE A 11 -1.20 7.87 13.87
N ILE A 12 -0.22 7.56 13.04
CA ILE A 12 1.01 6.88 13.47
C ILE A 12 2.24 7.64 12.99
N ASP A 13 3.25 7.73 13.84
CA ASP A 13 4.56 8.25 13.50
C ASP A 13 5.52 7.08 13.31
N VAL A 14 6.19 7.03 12.16
CA VAL A 14 7.11 5.95 11.79
C VAL A 14 8.44 6.55 11.36
N SER A 15 9.53 6.02 11.89
CA SER A 15 10.87 6.51 11.53
C SER A 15 11.92 5.40 11.57
N GLY A 16 13.01 5.59 10.82
CA GLY A 16 14.16 4.68 10.83
C GLY A 16 14.70 4.39 9.44
N SER A 17 15.44 3.30 9.30
CA SER A 17 15.81 2.76 7.99
C SER A 17 14.58 2.31 7.20
N PRO A 18 14.68 2.07 5.88
CA PRO A 18 13.57 1.50 5.12
C PRO A 18 13.02 0.20 5.73
N TYR A 19 13.90 -0.67 6.26
CA TYR A 19 13.48 -1.88 6.96
C TYR A 19 12.69 -1.57 8.25
N ASP A 20 13.16 -0.63 9.07
CA ASP A 20 12.48 -0.26 10.33
C ASP A 20 11.09 0.33 10.06
N VAL A 21 10.99 1.17 9.02
CA VAL A 21 9.71 1.72 8.55
C VAL A 21 8.76 0.59 8.15
N GLY A 22 9.25 -0.36 7.37
CA GLY A 22 8.50 -1.56 7.01
C GLY A 22 8.01 -2.34 8.24
N ALA A 23 8.91 -2.61 9.19
CA ALA A 23 8.60 -3.37 10.39
C ALA A 23 7.52 -2.69 11.26
N ALA A 24 7.58 -1.37 11.42
CA ALA A 24 6.58 -0.61 12.15
C ALA A 24 5.21 -0.63 11.45
N LEU A 25 5.17 -0.45 10.12
CA LEU A 25 3.94 -0.55 9.33
C LEU A 25 3.36 -1.97 9.37
N GLY A 26 4.22 -2.99 9.36
CA GLY A 26 3.83 -4.38 9.48
C GLY A 26 3.23 -4.69 10.84
N HIS A 27 3.84 -4.19 11.91
CA HIS A 27 3.30 -4.33 13.26
C HIS A 27 1.90 -3.70 13.38
N PHE A 28 1.72 -2.49 12.82
CA PHE A 28 0.41 -1.83 12.77
C PHE A 28 -0.65 -2.68 12.05
N GLY A 29 -0.32 -3.23 10.88
CA GLY A 29 -1.25 -4.00 10.05
C GLY A 29 -1.44 -5.45 10.45
N ARG A 30 -0.66 -5.98 11.41
CA ARG A 30 -0.52 -7.42 11.67
C ARG A 30 -1.84 -8.12 11.91
N ALA A 31 -2.60 -7.67 12.90
CA ALA A 31 -3.84 -8.33 13.30
C ALA A 31 -4.84 -8.34 12.13
N ALA A 32 -5.09 -7.17 11.54
CA ALA A 32 -6.05 -7.02 10.44
C ALA A 32 -5.68 -7.85 9.21
N LEU A 33 -4.41 -7.89 8.81
CA LEU A 33 -3.99 -8.65 7.64
C LEU A 33 -4.03 -10.17 7.89
N ASN A 34 -3.64 -10.63 9.09
CA ASN A 34 -3.71 -12.05 9.44
C ASN A 34 -5.16 -12.55 9.43
N ASP A 35 -6.09 -11.80 10.03
CA ASP A 35 -7.52 -12.13 10.02
C ASP A 35 -8.07 -12.14 8.59
N HIS A 36 -7.69 -11.15 7.77
CA HIS A 36 -8.06 -11.09 6.37
C HIS A 36 -7.52 -12.30 5.59
N PHE A 37 -6.26 -12.69 5.75
CA PHE A 37 -5.67 -13.84 5.04
C PHE A 37 -6.34 -15.18 5.41
N GLN A 38 -6.92 -15.32 6.60
CA GLN A 38 -7.62 -16.54 6.98
C GLN A 38 -9.02 -16.64 6.35
N THR A 39 -9.69 -15.50 6.15
CA THR A 39 -11.14 -15.47 5.87
C THR A 39 -11.47 -15.00 4.46
N SER A 40 -10.62 -14.16 3.86
CA SER A 40 -10.89 -13.44 2.63
C SER A 40 -10.90 -14.32 1.38
N ALA A 41 -11.96 -14.18 0.58
CA ALA A 41 -12.00 -14.74 -0.77
C ALA A 41 -10.99 -14.06 -1.70
N ALA A 42 -10.73 -12.76 -1.50
CA ALA A 42 -9.77 -11.99 -2.28
C ALA A 42 -8.35 -12.54 -2.10
N TRP A 43 -7.95 -12.85 -0.86
CA TRP A 43 -6.66 -13.47 -0.60
C TRP A 43 -6.56 -14.89 -1.21
N ARG A 44 -7.59 -15.72 -1.05
CA ARG A 44 -7.59 -17.08 -1.66
C ARG A 44 -7.41 -17.03 -3.18
N GLU A 45 -8.11 -16.11 -3.85
CA GLU A 45 -8.02 -15.92 -5.30
C GLU A 45 -6.64 -15.42 -5.72
N LEU A 46 -6.07 -14.45 -5.00
CA LEU A 46 -4.71 -13.96 -5.26
C LEU A 46 -3.66 -15.06 -5.04
N ASN A 47 -3.76 -15.81 -3.94
CA ASN A 47 -2.82 -16.88 -3.62
C ASN A 47 -2.86 -18.04 -4.63
N ALA A 48 -4.04 -18.35 -5.19
CA ALA A 48 -4.16 -19.31 -6.28
C ALA A 48 -3.35 -18.92 -7.53
N ARG A 49 -3.00 -17.64 -7.67
CA ARG A 49 -2.23 -17.07 -8.80
C ARG A 49 -0.74 -16.89 -8.48
N ARG A 50 -0.24 -17.38 -7.33
CA ARG A 50 1.16 -17.20 -6.90
C ARG A 50 2.22 -17.74 -7.88
N ALA A 51 1.82 -18.64 -8.78
CA ALA A 51 2.69 -19.18 -9.83
C ALA A 51 2.81 -18.28 -11.07
N ASP A 52 2.18 -17.09 -11.07
CA ASP A 52 2.27 -16.15 -12.19
C ASP A 52 3.74 -15.73 -12.41
N PRO A 53 4.31 -15.94 -13.60
CA PRO A 53 5.73 -15.67 -13.87
C PRO A 53 6.10 -14.19 -13.71
N ARG A 54 5.12 -13.28 -13.82
CA ARG A 54 5.34 -11.84 -13.64
C ARG A 54 5.78 -11.51 -12.21
N ILE A 55 5.40 -12.31 -11.21
CA ILE A 55 5.78 -12.10 -9.81
C ILE A 55 7.31 -12.17 -9.64
N GLY A 56 7.95 -13.19 -10.23
CA GLY A 56 9.41 -13.33 -10.17
C GLY A 56 10.15 -12.21 -10.92
N MET A 57 9.59 -11.74 -12.03
CA MET A 57 10.13 -10.59 -12.77
C MET A 57 10.01 -9.31 -11.96
N MET A 58 8.84 -9.06 -11.35
CA MET A 58 8.60 -7.93 -10.46
C MET A 58 9.58 -7.94 -9.28
N ALA A 59 9.78 -9.08 -8.63
CA ALA A 59 10.72 -9.21 -7.52
C ALA A 59 12.15 -8.85 -7.94
N THR A 60 12.59 -9.33 -9.11
CA THR A 60 13.90 -9.00 -9.67
C THR A 60 14.05 -7.50 -9.90
N ILE A 61 13.05 -6.87 -10.54
CA ILE A 61 13.05 -5.42 -10.80
C ILE A 61 13.11 -4.63 -9.49
N VAL A 62 12.30 -4.97 -8.49
CA VAL A 62 12.27 -4.25 -7.21
C VAL A 62 13.58 -4.42 -6.47
N ARG A 63 14.11 -5.64 -6.38
CA ARG A 63 15.40 -5.90 -5.71
C ARG A 63 16.55 -5.12 -6.35
N GLU A 64 16.61 -5.06 -7.68
CA GLU A 64 17.75 -4.46 -8.39
C GLU A 64 17.62 -2.93 -8.53
N ARG A 65 16.41 -2.42 -8.78
CA ARG A 65 16.20 -0.99 -9.09
C ARG A 65 15.63 -0.19 -7.92
N PHE A 66 15.03 -0.86 -6.95
CA PHE A 66 14.34 -0.24 -5.81
C PHE A 66 14.80 -0.88 -4.48
N PRO A 67 16.11 -1.00 -4.21
CA PRO A 67 16.62 -1.76 -3.07
C PRO A 67 16.13 -1.25 -1.70
N ARG A 68 15.84 0.06 -1.59
CA ARG A 68 15.25 0.64 -0.38
C ARG A 68 13.84 0.11 -0.11
N TYR A 69 13.01 0.06 -1.15
CA TYR A 69 11.63 -0.45 -1.03
C TYR A 69 11.61 -1.98 -0.92
N TRP A 70 12.61 -2.67 -1.48
CA TRP A 70 12.83 -4.08 -1.19
C TRP A 70 13.10 -4.33 0.31
N ALA A 71 13.98 -3.55 0.92
CA ALA A 71 14.25 -3.62 2.36
C ALA A 71 13.02 -3.26 3.20
N GLU A 72 12.22 -2.28 2.76
CA GLU A 72 10.96 -1.94 3.42
C GLU A 72 9.94 -3.07 3.33
N LEU A 73 9.81 -3.77 2.20
CA LEU A 73 8.97 -4.97 2.08
C LEU A 73 9.45 -6.11 2.98
N GLN A 74 10.77 -6.27 3.16
CA GLN A 74 11.33 -7.25 4.10
C GLN A 74 10.98 -6.90 5.55
N GLY A 75 11.11 -5.62 5.91
CA GLY A 75 10.67 -5.12 7.20
C GLY A 75 9.18 -5.33 7.40
N LEU A 76 8.37 -5.00 6.41
CA LEU A 76 6.92 -5.17 6.40
C LEU A 76 6.55 -6.63 6.69
N ALA A 77 7.19 -7.59 6.02
CA ALA A 77 6.98 -9.01 6.28
C ALA A 77 7.36 -9.43 7.70
N ALA A 78 8.50 -8.94 8.22
CA ALA A 78 8.90 -9.20 9.59
C ALA A 78 7.91 -8.62 10.61
N GLY A 79 7.44 -7.38 10.39
CA GLY A 79 6.45 -6.73 11.22
C GLY A 79 5.09 -7.41 11.18
N LEU A 80 4.69 -7.97 10.04
CA LEU A 80 3.45 -8.74 9.89
C LEU A 80 3.55 -10.17 10.45
N GLU A 81 4.76 -10.65 10.74
CA GLU A 81 5.05 -12.06 11.06
C GLU A 81 4.54 -13.02 9.97
N LEU A 82 4.70 -12.62 8.70
CA LEU A 82 4.30 -13.39 7.53
C LEU A 82 5.50 -13.73 6.64
N ALA A 83 5.33 -14.75 5.81
CA ALA A 83 6.33 -15.07 4.78
C ALA A 83 6.49 -13.90 3.81
N PHE A 84 7.74 -13.58 3.47
CA PHE A 84 8.04 -12.47 2.56
C PHE A 84 7.32 -12.61 1.22
N ASP A 85 7.26 -13.82 0.67
CA ASP A 85 6.60 -14.08 -0.62
C ASP A 85 5.10 -13.75 -0.58
N ASP A 86 4.43 -13.98 0.55
CA ASP A 86 3.00 -13.68 0.70
C ASP A 86 2.77 -12.17 0.77
N VAL A 87 3.64 -11.45 1.48
CA VAL A 87 3.61 -9.99 1.58
C VAL A 87 3.96 -9.33 0.25
N PHE A 88 4.94 -9.87 -0.47
CA PHE A 88 5.28 -9.42 -1.81
C PHE A 88 4.11 -9.65 -2.77
N LEU A 89 3.51 -10.84 -2.77
CA LEU A 89 2.32 -11.15 -3.55
C LEU A 89 1.16 -10.19 -3.26
N TRP A 90 0.92 -9.89 -1.99
CA TRP A 90 -0.09 -8.92 -1.57
C TRP A 90 0.17 -7.52 -2.12
N ASN A 91 1.44 -7.08 -2.15
CA ASN A 91 1.84 -5.80 -2.74
C ASN A 91 1.88 -5.81 -4.28
N CYS A 92 1.73 -6.98 -4.91
CA CYS A 92 1.54 -7.17 -6.35
C CYS A 92 0.08 -7.38 -6.77
N ARG A 93 -0.88 -7.33 -5.82
CA ARG A 93 -2.26 -7.76 -6.07
C ARG A 93 -2.93 -7.07 -7.26
N GLY A 94 -2.75 -5.76 -7.40
CA GLY A 94 -3.29 -5.02 -8.53
C GLY A 94 -2.63 -5.38 -9.87
N ASP A 95 -1.40 -5.85 -9.86
CA ASP A 95 -0.64 -6.19 -11.07
C ASP A 95 -0.98 -7.59 -11.59
N ILE A 96 -1.41 -8.49 -10.70
CA ILE A 96 -1.75 -9.88 -11.01
C ILE A 96 -3.27 -10.09 -11.15
N TRP A 97 -4.08 -9.39 -10.35
CA TRP A 97 -5.53 -9.60 -10.28
C TRP A 97 -6.29 -8.26 -10.26
N ALA A 98 -6.82 -7.86 -11.41
CA ALA A 98 -7.45 -6.55 -11.64
C ALA A 98 -8.91 -6.42 -11.15
N MET A 99 -9.43 -7.38 -10.36
CA MET A 99 -10.88 -7.55 -10.14
C MET A 99 -11.40 -7.32 -8.71
N ALA A 100 -10.60 -6.81 -7.76
CA ALA A 100 -11.14 -6.37 -6.46
C ALA A 100 -12.14 -5.23 -6.65
N PRO A 101 -13.28 -5.13 -5.94
CA PRO A 101 -14.31 -4.10 -6.13
C PRO A 101 -13.91 -2.70 -5.64
N ASP A 102 -12.63 -2.34 -5.80
CA ASP A 102 -12.09 -1.07 -5.32
C ASP A 102 -12.42 0.08 -6.28
N GLY A 103 -12.69 1.25 -5.73
CA GLY A 103 -13.03 2.49 -6.41
C GLY A 103 -12.33 3.68 -5.78
N CYS A 104 -12.29 4.79 -6.50
CA CYS A 104 -11.62 6.01 -6.06
C CYS A 104 -11.95 7.14 -7.02
N THR A 105 -12.13 8.33 -6.49
CA THR A 105 -12.37 9.56 -7.24
C THR A 105 -11.41 10.62 -6.73
N THR A 106 -10.71 11.25 -7.66
CA THR A 106 -9.85 12.40 -7.38
C THR A 106 -10.43 13.63 -8.07
N VAL A 107 -10.51 14.73 -7.34
CA VAL A 107 -10.92 16.04 -7.87
C VAL A 107 -9.83 17.05 -7.56
N GLN A 108 -9.44 17.83 -8.57
CA GLN A 108 -8.47 18.92 -8.41
C GLN A 108 -9.12 20.25 -8.78
N LEU A 109 -9.01 21.23 -7.89
CA LEU A 109 -9.39 22.62 -8.13
C LEU A 109 -8.11 23.47 -8.17
N PRO A 110 -7.73 24.01 -9.33
CA PRO A 110 -6.60 24.93 -9.42
C PRO A 110 -6.93 26.28 -8.77
N GLY A 111 -5.96 26.94 -8.13
CA GLY A 111 -6.18 28.24 -7.49
C GLY A 111 -5.19 28.53 -6.36
N SER A 112 -5.47 29.56 -5.56
CA SER A 112 -4.75 29.86 -4.32
C SER A 112 -5.76 29.85 -3.16
N PRO A 113 -5.85 28.76 -2.37
CA PRO A 113 -5.03 27.55 -2.45
C PRO A 113 -5.44 26.60 -3.59
N HIS A 114 -4.48 25.81 -4.08
CA HIS A 114 -4.78 24.62 -4.88
C HIS A 114 -5.41 23.57 -3.97
N VAL A 115 -6.50 22.95 -4.41
CA VAL A 115 -7.19 21.92 -3.62
C VAL A 115 -7.18 20.61 -4.39
N ILE A 116 -6.78 19.53 -3.70
CA ILE A 116 -6.88 18.16 -4.20
C ILE A 116 -7.72 17.39 -3.19
N GLY A 117 -8.82 16.80 -3.65
CA GLY A 117 -9.69 15.92 -2.88
C GLY A 117 -9.64 14.51 -3.44
N HIS A 118 -9.66 13.52 -2.56
CA HIS A 118 -9.63 12.11 -2.92
C HIS A 118 -10.56 11.33 -1.98
N ASN A 119 -11.46 10.52 -2.54
CA ASN A 119 -12.09 9.43 -1.80
C ASN A 119 -11.44 8.12 -2.20
N GLU A 120 -11.39 7.21 -1.25
CA GLU A 120 -10.80 5.89 -1.40
C GLU A 120 -11.87 4.86 -1.00
N ASP A 121 -12.24 3.99 -1.94
CA ASP A 121 -13.24 2.94 -1.77
C ASP A 121 -12.51 1.58 -1.79
N GLY A 122 -12.03 1.13 -0.63
CA GLY A 122 -11.26 -0.11 -0.49
C GLY A 122 -12.04 -1.29 0.09
N ASP A 123 -11.29 -2.32 0.47
CA ASP A 123 -11.82 -3.54 1.09
C ASP A 123 -12.54 -3.23 2.42
N PRO A 124 -13.84 -3.59 2.56
CA PRO A 124 -14.58 -3.40 3.81
C PRO A 124 -13.95 -4.05 5.03
N ASP A 125 -13.18 -5.12 4.86
CA ASP A 125 -12.48 -5.82 5.96
C ASP A 125 -11.43 -4.93 6.63
N PHE A 126 -10.92 -3.91 5.93
CA PHE A 126 -9.96 -2.96 6.49
C PHE A 126 -10.60 -1.68 7.03
N ALA A 127 -11.93 -1.55 6.99
CA ALA A 127 -12.61 -0.38 7.53
C ALA A 127 -12.41 -0.28 9.06
N GLY A 128 -11.70 0.76 9.50
CA GLY A 128 -11.29 0.95 10.91
C GLY A 128 -9.90 0.41 11.24
N HIS A 129 -9.20 -0.17 10.27
CA HIS A 129 -7.84 -0.70 10.40
C HIS A 129 -6.80 0.08 9.57
N CYS A 130 -7.20 1.22 9.00
CA CYS A 130 -6.31 2.12 8.26
C CYS A 130 -5.82 3.29 9.13
N ALA A 131 -4.73 3.93 8.69
CA ALA A 131 -4.17 5.09 9.37
C ALA A 131 -3.69 6.17 8.39
N LEU A 132 -3.42 7.36 8.92
CA LEU A 132 -2.48 8.31 8.33
C LEU A 132 -1.14 8.13 9.03
N ALA A 133 -0.12 7.75 8.26
CA ALA A 133 1.24 7.58 8.77
C ALA A 133 2.09 8.78 8.39
N HIS A 134 2.70 9.43 9.38
CA HIS A 134 3.79 10.38 9.17
C HIS A 134 5.12 9.61 9.20
N VAL A 135 5.84 9.61 8.09
CA VAL A 135 6.98 8.72 7.86
C VAL A 135 8.26 9.53 7.64
N THR A 136 9.28 9.21 8.44
CA THR A 136 10.66 9.68 8.25
C THR A 136 11.57 8.48 7.94
N SER A 137 11.77 8.19 6.66
CA SER A 137 12.62 7.09 6.20
C SER A 137 14.02 7.59 5.81
N GLY A 138 15.06 6.97 6.36
CA GLY A 138 16.46 7.32 6.07
C GLY A 138 16.75 7.35 4.57
N GLY A 139 17.28 8.49 4.09
CA GLY A 139 17.62 8.75 2.69
C GLY A 139 16.46 9.22 1.79
N GLY A 140 15.27 9.49 2.34
CA GLY A 140 14.10 9.97 1.59
C GLY A 140 13.52 11.25 2.20
N ASN A 141 12.55 11.85 1.51
CA ASN A 141 11.77 12.97 2.05
C ASN A 141 10.78 12.45 3.10
N GLN A 142 10.51 13.27 4.11
CA GLN A 142 9.39 13.01 5.01
C GLN A 142 8.08 13.11 4.24
N PHE A 143 7.11 12.27 4.59
CA PHE A 143 5.78 12.32 3.98
C PHE A 143 4.72 11.84 4.95
N THR A 144 3.49 12.24 4.69
CA THR A 144 2.30 11.69 5.33
C THR A 144 1.48 10.97 4.27
N ALA A 145 1.09 9.72 4.53
CA ALA A 145 0.29 8.93 3.59
C ALA A 145 -0.80 8.14 4.31
N PHE A 146 -1.88 7.85 3.58
CA PHE A 146 -2.84 6.85 4.02
C PHE A 146 -2.25 5.45 3.88
N VAL A 147 -2.46 4.62 4.90
CA VAL A 147 -1.90 3.27 4.97
C VAL A 147 -3.00 2.22 5.15
N TYR A 148 -2.96 1.22 4.28
CA TYR A 148 -3.68 -0.03 4.46
C TYR A 148 -2.80 -1.05 5.18
N PRO A 149 -3.39 -1.94 6.01
CA PRO A 149 -2.70 -3.10 6.54
C PRO A 149 -1.93 -3.87 5.45
N GLY A 150 -0.66 -4.13 5.72
CA GLY A 150 0.19 -4.97 4.87
C GLY A 150 0.66 -4.37 3.54
N SER A 151 0.32 -3.12 3.22
CA SER A 151 0.71 -2.49 1.95
C SER A 151 1.74 -1.39 2.18
N LEU A 152 2.64 -1.20 1.20
CA LEU A 152 3.48 -0.01 1.17
C LEU A 152 2.62 1.26 1.07
N PRO A 153 2.85 2.30 1.90
CA PRO A 153 2.17 3.59 1.77
C PRO A 153 2.34 4.22 0.39
N GLY A 154 1.38 5.05 -0.04
CA GLY A 154 1.50 5.88 -1.25
C GLY A 154 0.63 5.45 -2.42
N HIS A 155 0.04 4.25 -2.38
CA HIS A 155 -0.86 3.76 -3.42
C HIS A 155 -2.32 4.28 -3.30
N THR A 156 -2.56 5.26 -2.44
CA THR A 156 -3.85 5.94 -2.22
C THR A 156 -3.64 7.45 -2.36
N PHE A 157 -3.24 8.12 -1.29
CA PHE A 157 -2.84 9.52 -1.29
C PHE A 157 -1.72 9.78 -0.29
N ALA A 158 -0.87 10.75 -0.62
CA ALA A 158 0.24 11.17 0.20
C ALA A 158 0.57 12.65 -0.02
N ALA A 159 1.21 13.26 0.97
CA ALA A 159 1.82 14.59 0.88
C ALA A 159 3.24 14.54 1.45
N THR A 160 4.21 15.06 0.71
CA THR A 160 5.62 15.11 1.14
C THR A 160 5.95 16.45 1.81
N SER A 161 6.99 16.49 2.62
CA SER A 161 7.52 17.73 3.21
C SER A 161 8.05 18.73 2.17
N ALA A 162 8.30 18.27 0.93
CA ALA A 162 8.67 19.12 -0.20
C ALA A 162 7.47 19.75 -0.93
N GLY A 163 6.24 19.49 -0.48
CA GLY A 163 5.02 20.06 -1.05
C GLY A 163 4.41 19.28 -2.22
N LEU A 164 4.96 18.11 -2.57
CA LEU A 164 4.31 17.20 -3.52
C LEU A 164 3.11 16.53 -2.88
N VAL A 165 1.96 16.59 -3.55
CA VAL A 165 0.74 15.82 -3.22
C VAL A 165 0.49 14.79 -4.32
N LEU A 166 0.33 13.53 -3.92
CA LEU A 166 0.01 12.40 -4.79
C LEU A 166 -1.36 11.86 -4.43
N THR A 167 -2.15 11.53 -5.45
CA THR A 167 -3.37 10.73 -5.34
C THR A 167 -3.33 9.68 -6.44
N VAL A 168 -3.83 8.48 -6.14
CA VAL A 168 -3.73 7.31 -7.01
C VAL A 168 -5.12 6.75 -7.21
N ASN A 169 -5.53 6.65 -8.48
CA ASN A 169 -6.78 5.98 -8.81
C ASN A 169 -6.50 4.58 -9.35
N ASN A 170 -7.25 3.60 -8.83
CA ASN A 170 -7.22 2.25 -9.37
C ASN A 170 -7.74 2.25 -10.81
N THR A 171 -6.92 1.73 -11.72
CA THR A 171 -7.29 1.46 -13.11
C THR A 171 -7.15 -0.03 -13.38
N ARG A 172 -8.02 -0.52 -14.28
CA ARG A 172 -8.14 -1.96 -14.59
C ARG A 172 -7.76 -2.19 -16.06
N PRO A 173 -6.47 -2.07 -16.41
CA PRO A 173 -6.03 -2.34 -17.77
C PRO A 173 -6.25 -3.82 -18.09
N LEU A 174 -6.70 -4.09 -19.32
CA LEU A 174 -6.90 -5.47 -19.81
C LEU A 174 -5.58 -6.23 -20.01
N ALA A 175 -4.47 -5.49 -20.18
CA ALA A 175 -3.13 -6.04 -20.32
C ALA A 175 -2.17 -5.31 -19.39
N GLY A 176 -1.49 -6.07 -18.52
CA GLY A 176 -0.39 -5.57 -17.70
C GLY A 176 0.96 -5.81 -18.37
N GLY A 177 1.91 -4.89 -18.19
CA GLY A 177 3.28 -5.02 -18.69
C GLY A 177 4.23 -5.71 -17.70
N ALA A 178 5.46 -5.96 -18.15
CA ALA A 178 6.57 -6.48 -17.34
C ALA A 178 7.30 -5.33 -16.60
N GLY A 179 6.61 -4.68 -15.67
CA GLY A 179 7.12 -3.56 -14.87
C GLY A 179 7.35 -3.90 -13.39
N ALA A 180 7.75 -2.90 -12.60
CA ALA A 180 7.66 -2.98 -11.14
C ALA A 180 6.18 -3.02 -10.71
N PRO A 181 5.83 -3.66 -9.57
CA PRO A 181 4.46 -3.65 -9.06
C PRO A 181 4.05 -2.22 -8.71
N ARG A 182 2.83 -1.81 -9.06
CA ARG A 182 2.35 -0.41 -8.99
C ARG A 182 2.55 0.27 -7.63
N MET A 183 2.58 -0.49 -6.53
CA MET A 183 2.78 0.04 -5.18
C MET A 183 4.18 0.62 -4.96
N VAL A 184 5.20 0.03 -5.59
CA VAL A 184 6.59 0.47 -5.44
C VAL A 184 6.83 1.85 -6.04
N PRO A 185 6.49 2.14 -7.32
CA PRO A 185 6.67 3.48 -7.86
C PRO A 185 5.70 4.51 -7.24
N ALA A 186 4.53 4.11 -6.75
CA ALA A 186 3.64 5.02 -6.01
C ALA A 186 4.25 5.47 -4.67
N ARG A 187 5.06 4.60 -4.04
CA ARG A 187 5.83 4.93 -2.84
C ARG A 187 7.15 5.66 -3.15
N ALA A 188 7.67 5.52 -4.36
CA ALA A 188 9.05 5.89 -4.70
C ALA A 188 9.31 7.40 -4.71
#